data_AF-A0A4U7EU81-F1
#
_entry.id   AF-A0A4U7EU81-F1
#
_cell.length_a   1.000
_cell.length_b   1.000
_cell.length_c   1.000
_cell.angle_alpha   90.00
_cell.angle_beta   90.00
_cell.angle_gamma   90.00
#
_symmetry.space_group_name_H-M   'P 1'
#
loop_
_entity.id
_entity.type
_entity.pdbx_description
1 polymer ?
#
loop_
_entity_poly.entity_id
_entity_poly.type
_entity_poly.pdbx_seq_one_letter_code
_entity_poly.pdbx_strand_id
1 'polypeptide(L)'
;MSLAAETREAVRARPFLRDALRAGLVNHSAAATWLAERADLDGDPDAVAAALRRFREELPAYETESRRASVTMRSGVGVVEGTDETNGGGGRDGDRAAADFLLRVGDTAVVDDGDRTAILATGDVDVAALTAALGRLAAADVDVAAAGVTGDALVCVVPRRDGASAVRVVEAALEAVPVDES
;
A
#
# COMPACT_ATOMS: atom_id res chain seq x y z
N MET A 1 29.90 9.76 -5.47
CA MET A 1 29.20 10.07 -4.21
C MET A 1 29.92 9.27 -3.11
N SER A 2 29.59 9.34 -1.82
CA SER A 2 30.27 8.47 -0.83
C SER A 2 29.54 7.13 -0.73
N LEU A 3 30.25 6.03 -0.47
CA LEU A 3 29.65 4.70 -0.28
C LEU A 3 28.55 4.71 0.80
N ALA A 4 28.74 5.50 1.86
CA ALA A 4 27.75 5.66 2.91
C ALA A 4 26.47 6.37 2.40
N ALA A 5 26.60 7.37 1.53
CA ALA A 5 25.44 8.03 0.92
C ALA A 5 24.74 7.10 -0.08
N GLU A 6 25.49 6.38 -0.91
CA GLU A 6 24.96 5.40 -1.88
C GLU A 6 24.25 4.24 -1.15
N THR A 7 24.80 3.75 -0.04
CA THR A 7 24.14 2.76 0.83
C THR A 7 22.80 3.27 1.36
N ARG A 8 22.72 4.54 1.80
CA ARG A 8 21.46 5.13 2.30
C ARG A 8 20.42 5.24 1.20
N GLU A 9 20.81 5.69 0.00
CA GLU A 9 19.93 5.72 -1.16
C GLU A 9 19.44 4.32 -1.55
N ALA A 10 20.33 3.33 -1.48
CA ALA A 10 19.98 1.94 -1.76
C ALA A 10 18.93 1.40 -0.78
N VAL A 11 19.02 1.75 0.51
CA VAL A 11 17.99 1.43 1.53
C VAL A 11 16.68 2.18 1.27
N ARG A 12 16.74 3.48 0.94
CA ARG A 12 15.53 4.29 0.66
C ARG A 12 14.73 3.78 -0.54
N ALA A 13 15.41 3.31 -1.57
CA ALA A 13 14.78 2.69 -2.73
C ALA A 13 14.07 1.34 -2.40
N ARG A 14 14.23 0.82 -1.17
CA ARG A 14 13.79 -0.53 -0.76
C ARG A 14 13.10 -0.47 0.60
N PRO A 15 11.82 -0.09 0.66
CA PRO A 15 11.08 0.10 1.91
C PRO A 15 11.16 -1.10 2.87
N PHE A 16 11.09 -2.33 2.36
CA PHE A 16 11.19 -3.53 3.19
C PHE A 16 12.53 -3.63 3.96
N LEU A 17 13.64 -3.18 3.36
CA LEU A 17 14.95 -3.18 4.01
C LEU A 17 15.03 -2.05 5.03
N ARG A 18 14.48 -0.87 4.71
CA ARG A 18 14.38 0.24 5.66
C ARG A 18 13.63 -0.18 6.91
N ASP A 19 12.44 -0.78 6.75
CA ASP A 19 11.60 -1.19 7.87
C ASP A 19 12.26 -2.28 8.70
N ALA A 20 12.91 -3.27 8.06
CA ALA A 20 13.69 -4.29 8.76
C ALA A 20 14.88 -3.71 9.53
N LEU A 21 15.56 -2.68 8.99
CA LEU A 21 16.65 -1.98 9.69
C LEU A 21 16.12 -1.26 10.94
N ARG A 22 15.03 -0.50 10.80
CA ARG A 22 14.36 0.20 11.90
C ARG A 22 13.91 -0.76 13.00
N ALA A 23 13.43 -1.94 12.62
CA ALA A 23 13.02 -3.00 13.53
C ALA A 23 14.20 -3.78 14.15
N GLY A 24 15.45 -3.53 13.70
CA GLY A 24 16.64 -4.23 14.19
C GLY A 24 16.73 -5.69 13.77
N LEU A 25 16.03 -6.09 12.71
CA LEU A 25 15.95 -7.49 12.25
C LEU A 25 17.02 -7.86 11.21
N VAL A 26 17.82 -6.88 10.75
CA VAL A 26 18.73 -7.07 9.61
C VAL A 26 20.08 -7.65 10.04
N ASN A 27 20.46 -8.76 9.40
CA ASN A 27 21.87 -9.17 9.32
C ASN A 27 22.58 -8.27 8.29
N HIS A 28 23.44 -7.38 8.78
CA HIS A 28 24.04 -6.31 7.97
C HIS A 28 25.00 -6.84 6.90
N SER A 29 25.71 -7.94 7.18
CA SER A 29 26.59 -8.58 6.19
C SER A 29 25.77 -9.22 5.07
N ALA A 30 24.68 -9.93 5.41
CA ALA A 30 23.80 -10.52 4.41
C ALA A 30 23.10 -9.46 3.56
N ALA A 31 22.64 -8.36 4.18
CA ALA A 31 22.07 -7.23 3.46
C ALA A 31 23.08 -6.55 2.53
N ALA A 32 24.33 -6.39 2.96
CA ALA A 32 25.40 -5.84 2.12
C ALA A 32 25.67 -6.71 0.88
N THR A 33 25.80 -8.04 1.05
CA THR A 33 25.94 -8.97 -0.09
C THR A 33 24.73 -8.88 -1.03
N TRP A 34 23.51 -8.87 -0.48
CA TRP A 34 22.30 -8.74 -1.29
C TRP A 34 22.27 -7.43 -2.09
N LEU A 35 22.72 -6.31 -1.49
CA LEU A 35 22.79 -5.02 -2.15
C LEU A 35 23.83 -5.02 -3.28
N ALA A 36 25.00 -5.62 -3.07
CA ALA A 36 25.98 -5.78 -4.13
C ALA A 36 25.43 -6.61 -5.30
N GLU A 37 24.78 -7.75 -5.00
CA GLU A 37 24.33 -8.70 -6.04
C GLU A 37 23.05 -8.28 -6.77
N ARG A 38 22.09 -7.68 -6.06
CA ARG A 38 20.74 -7.40 -6.59
C ARG A 38 20.41 -5.93 -6.73
N ALA A 39 21.18 -5.06 -6.09
CA ALA A 39 21.00 -3.61 -6.17
C ALA A 39 22.13 -2.91 -6.93
N ASP A 40 23.11 -3.67 -7.45
CA ASP A 40 24.27 -3.15 -8.19
C ASP A 40 25.01 -2.05 -7.40
N LEU A 41 25.10 -2.24 -6.08
CA LEU A 41 25.80 -1.30 -5.21
C LEU A 41 27.29 -1.62 -5.21
N ASP A 42 28.07 -0.76 -5.86
CA ASP A 42 29.52 -0.84 -5.88
C ASP A 42 30.12 -0.61 -4.48
N GLY A 43 31.00 -1.50 -4.05
CA GLY A 43 31.75 -1.35 -2.81
C GLY A 43 32.14 -2.66 -2.16
N ASP A 44 33.05 -2.56 -1.18
CA ASP A 44 33.38 -3.69 -0.31
C ASP A 44 32.17 -4.02 0.59
N PRO A 45 31.66 -5.27 0.59
CA PRO A 45 30.53 -5.67 1.42
C PRO A 45 30.71 -5.37 2.92
N ASP A 46 31.94 -5.43 3.44
CA ASP A 46 32.19 -5.10 4.86
C ASP A 46 32.03 -3.59 5.13
N ALA A 47 32.45 -2.76 4.18
CA ALA A 47 32.25 -1.31 4.25
C ALA A 47 30.76 -0.94 4.12
N VAL A 48 30.00 -1.62 3.24
CA VAL A 48 28.54 -1.46 3.14
C VAL A 48 27.86 -1.91 4.43
N ALA A 49 28.23 -3.05 5.00
CA ALA A 49 27.67 -3.54 6.26
C ALA A 49 27.93 -2.56 7.42
N ALA A 50 29.12 -1.93 7.47
CA ALA A 50 29.42 -0.87 8.43
C ALA A 50 28.56 0.38 8.20
N ALA A 51 28.36 0.79 6.94
CA ALA A 51 27.49 1.91 6.60
C ALA A 51 26.02 1.64 6.99
N LEU A 52 25.52 0.42 6.78
CA LEU A 52 24.18 0.00 7.21
C LEU A 52 24.02 0.07 8.74
N ARG A 53 25.02 -0.39 9.51
CA ARG A 53 24.97 -0.33 10.98
C ARG A 53 24.87 1.11 11.48
N ARG A 54 25.69 1.99 10.91
CA ARG A 54 25.66 3.42 11.23
C ARG A 54 24.32 4.05 10.83
N PHE A 55 23.82 3.73 9.63
CA PHE A 55 22.55 4.30 9.18
C PHE A 55 21.37 3.85 10.04
N ARG A 56 21.37 2.59 10.52
CA ARG A 56 20.38 2.12 11.49
C ARG A 56 20.34 2.99 12.74
N GLU A 57 21.49 3.41 13.27
CA GLU A 57 21.56 4.29 14.45
C GLU A 57 20.99 5.70 14.19
N GLU A 58 20.91 6.11 12.92
CA GLU A 58 20.33 7.38 12.48
C GLU A 58 18.81 7.28 12.18
N LEU A 59 18.25 6.07 12.10
CA LEU A 59 16.85 5.86 11.74
C LEU A 59 15.95 5.87 12.99
N PRO A 60 14.71 6.42 12.88
CA PRO A 60 13.73 6.30 13.94
C PRO A 60 13.35 4.84 14.17
N ALA A 61 13.02 4.48 15.42
CA ALA A 61 12.60 3.14 15.76
C ALA A 61 11.38 2.70 14.92
N TYR A 62 11.25 1.41 14.65
CA TYR A 62 10.03 0.89 14.01
C TYR A 62 8.92 0.83 15.05
N GLU A 63 7.96 1.74 14.93
CA GLU A 63 6.81 1.83 15.82
C GLU A 63 5.50 1.71 15.01
N THR A 64 4.44 1.30 15.70
CA THR A 64 3.12 1.16 15.11
C THR A 64 2.08 1.78 16.01
N GLU A 65 1.06 2.36 15.38
CA GLU A 65 -0.10 2.92 16.07
C GLU A 65 -1.39 2.33 15.52
N SER A 66 -2.45 2.33 16.35
CA SER A 66 -3.77 1.94 15.91
C SER A 66 -4.52 3.10 15.24
N ARG A 67 -5.43 2.75 14.35
CA ARG A 67 -6.36 3.67 13.68
C ARG A 67 -7.78 3.35 14.14
N ARG A 68 -8.50 4.37 14.63
CA ARG A 68 -9.90 4.22 15.04
C ARG A 68 -10.79 4.27 13.79
N ALA A 69 -11.04 3.11 13.20
CA ALA A 69 -11.90 2.98 12.04
C ALA A 69 -12.78 1.73 12.14
N SER A 70 -13.95 1.80 11.50
CA SER A 70 -14.87 0.67 11.35
C SER A 70 -14.73 0.07 9.95
N VAL A 71 -14.63 -1.25 9.87
CA VAL A 71 -14.48 -1.98 8.61
C VAL A 71 -15.79 -2.68 8.25
N THR A 72 -16.23 -2.51 7.01
CA THR A 72 -17.46 -3.11 6.49
C THR A 72 -17.23 -3.70 5.11
N MET A 73 -18.12 -4.60 4.69
CA MET A 73 -18.13 -5.16 3.34
C MET A 73 -19.31 -4.62 2.54
N ARG A 74 -19.05 -4.29 1.28
CA ARG A 74 -20.08 -4.07 0.26
C ARG A 74 -19.86 -5.07 -0.88
N SER A 75 -20.76 -6.03 -1.00
CA SER A 75 -20.75 -6.99 -2.11
C SER A 75 -21.41 -6.40 -3.36
N GLY A 76 -21.16 -7.00 -4.52
CA GLY A 76 -21.80 -6.60 -5.77
C GLY A 76 -21.09 -5.43 -6.47
N VAL A 77 -19.79 -5.30 -6.23
CA VAL A 77 -18.99 -4.19 -6.76
C VAL A 77 -18.28 -4.63 -8.04
N GLY A 78 -18.20 -3.73 -9.01
CA GLY A 78 -17.45 -3.91 -10.25
C GLY A 78 -16.32 -2.90 -10.40
N VAL A 79 -15.35 -3.24 -11.24
CA VAL A 79 -14.29 -2.33 -11.71
C VAL A 79 -14.44 -2.27 -13.22
N VAL A 80 -14.86 -1.12 -13.74
CA VAL A 80 -15.23 -0.94 -15.16
C VAL A 80 -14.38 0.15 -15.81
N GLU A 81 -14.01 -0.05 -17.07
CA GLU A 81 -13.40 0.97 -17.91
C GLU A 81 -14.51 1.83 -18.54
N GLY A 82 -14.36 3.15 -18.48
CA GLY A 82 -15.37 4.10 -18.95
C GLY A 82 -15.37 4.26 -20.46
N THR A 83 -15.80 3.20 -21.13
CA THR A 83 -16.43 3.23 -22.45
C THR A 83 -17.63 2.29 -22.55
N ASP A 84 -17.92 1.49 -21.51
CA ASP A 84 -19.19 0.77 -21.41
C ASP A 84 -20.27 1.75 -20.94
N GLU A 85 -20.67 2.60 -21.87
CA GLU A 85 -21.98 3.23 -21.85
C GLU A 85 -23.00 2.14 -21.50
N THR A 86 -23.73 2.37 -20.42
CA THR A 86 -24.93 1.67 -20.01
C THR A 86 -25.73 1.22 -21.23
N ASN A 87 -25.60 -0.06 -21.59
CA ASN A 87 -26.57 -0.76 -22.42
C ASN A 87 -27.85 -0.92 -21.59
N GLY A 88 -28.58 0.17 -21.43
CA GLY A 88 -29.67 0.28 -20.46
C GLY A 88 -30.40 1.62 -20.52
N GLY A 89 -30.99 1.94 -21.68
CA GLY A 89 -32.14 2.87 -21.75
C GLY A 89 -31.81 4.28 -22.23
N GLY A 90 -32.31 4.62 -23.43
CA GLY A 90 -32.06 5.88 -24.11
C GLY A 90 -32.51 7.13 -23.33
N GLY A 91 -31.61 8.11 -23.31
CA GLY A 91 -31.84 9.48 -22.85
C GLY A 91 -30.92 10.42 -23.64
N ARG A 92 -31.57 11.33 -24.37
CA ARG A 92 -31.09 12.31 -25.36
C ARG A 92 -29.78 13.05 -25.01
N ASP A 93 -29.09 13.44 -26.08
CA ASP A 93 -28.07 14.49 -26.19
C ASP A 93 -28.16 15.58 -25.12
N GLY A 94 -27.00 15.90 -24.53
CA GLY A 94 -26.76 17.25 -24.02
C GLY A 94 -26.39 17.40 -22.55
N ASP A 95 -25.71 16.44 -21.93
CA ASP A 95 -24.83 16.73 -20.78
C ASP A 95 -23.89 15.54 -20.55
N ARG A 96 -22.87 15.39 -21.41
CA ARG A 96 -21.66 14.67 -20.98
C ARG A 96 -20.96 15.63 -20.02
N ALA A 97 -21.58 15.88 -18.87
CA ALA A 97 -20.89 16.42 -17.72
C ALA A 97 -19.74 15.43 -17.54
N ALA A 98 -18.55 15.83 -17.97
CA ALA A 98 -17.35 15.39 -17.32
C ALA A 98 -17.70 15.59 -15.84
N ALA A 99 -18.09 14.53 -15.16
CA ALA A 99 -18.46 14.67 -13.76
C ALA A 99 -17.24 15.33 -13.13
N ASP A 100 -17.45 16.29 -12.24
CA ASP A 100 -16.37 16.94 -11.50
C ASP A 100 -15.66 15.86 -10.67
N PHE A 101 -14.79 15.08 -11.30
CA PHE A 101 -14.14 13.92 -10.73
C PHE A 101 -12.92 14.45 -9.99
N LEU A 102 -13.04 14.54 -8.66
CA LEU A 102 -11.88 14.87 -7.82
C LEU A 102 -10.92 13.68 -7.67
N LEU A 103 -11.33 12.44 -7.99
CA LEU A 103 -10.43 11.27 -8.12
C LEU A 103 -11.06 10.13 -8.96
N ARG A 104 -10.39 9.73 -10.06
CA ARG A 104 -10.62 8.53 -10.90
C ARG A 104 -9.25 8.01 -11.33
N VAL A 105 -9.06 6.69 -11.46
CA VAL A 105 -7.77 6.14 -11.94
C VAL A 105 -7.85 5.95 -13.46
N GLY A 106 -7.42 6.97 -14.21
CA GLY A 106 -7.55 6.98 -15.67
C GLY A 106 -9.02 6.84 -16.08
N ASP A 107 -9.31 5.82 -16.89
CA ASP A 107 -10.67 5.50 -17.30
C ASP A 107 -11.37 4.46 -16.42
N THR A 108 -10.75 3.98 -15.36
CA THR A 108 -11.32 2.93 -14.51
C THR A 108 -12.10 3.51 -13.34
N ALA A 109 -13.30 2.99 -13.10
CA ALA A 109 -14.16 3.36 -11.99
C ALA A 109 -14.65 2.11 -11.22
N VAL A 110 -14.85 2.29 -9.91
CA VAL A 110 -15.51 1.30 -9.06
C VAL A 110 -17.01 1.62 -9.04
N VAL A 111 -17.84 0.63 -9.39
CA VAL A 111 -19.30 0.79 -9.52
C VAL A 111 -20.06 -0.21 -8.67
N ASP A 112 -21.32 0.10 -8.34
CA ASP A 112 -22.22 -0.77 -7.57
C ASP A 112 -22.94 -1.80 -8.47
N ASP A 113 -22.18 -2.43 -9.36
CA ASP A 113 -22.62 -3.54 -10.20
C ASP A 113 -21.41 -4.43 -10.56
N GLY A 114 -21.42 -5.69 -10.13
CA GLY A 114 -20.33 -6.62 -10.40
C GLY A 114 -20.30 -7.83 -9.46
N ASP A 115 -19.22 -8.60 -9.55
CA ASP A 115 -19.02 -9.86 -8.84
C ASP A 115 -17.95 -9.80 -7.74
N ARG A 116 -17.45 -8.61 -7.41
CA ARG A 116 -16.42 -8.37 -6.39
C ARG A 116 -17.02 -7.82 -5.10
N THR A 117 -16.16 -7.69 -4.09
CA THR A 117 -16.50 -7.11 -2.78
C THR A 117 -15.56 -5.95 -2.49
N ALA A 118 -16.12 -4.80 -2.12
CA ALA A 118 -15.36 -3.69 -1.54
C ALA A 118 -15.27 -3.86 -0.01
N ILE A 119 -14.07 -3.76 0.51
CA ILE A 119 -13.77 -3.61 1.94
C ILE A 119 -13.63 -2.12 2.21
N LEU A 120 -14.54 -1.58 2.99
CA LEU A 120 -14.62 -0.15 3.30
C LEU A 120 -14.24 0.07 4.76
N ALA A 121 -13.18 0.83 5.01
CA ALA A 121 -12.84 1.33 6.33
C ALA A 121 -13.21 2.82 6.42
N THR A 122 -13.91 3.20 7.48
CA THR A 122 -14.29 4.60 7.75
C THR A 122 -13.87 5.04 9.15
N GLY A 123 -13.29 6.23 9.26
CA GLY A 123 -12.75 6.79 10.51
C GLY A 123 -11.37 7.40 10.29
N ASP A 124 -10.48 7.24 11.27
CA ASP A 124 -9.14 7.83 11.22
C ASP A 124 -8.20 7.02 10.31
N VAL A 125 -8.47 6.99 9.00
CA VAL A 125 -7.66 6.30 7.99
C VAL A 125 -6.83 7.28 7.17
N ASP A 126 -5.62 6.86 6.81
CA ASP A 126 -4.65 7.67 6.08
C ASP A 126 -3.91 6.83 5.03
N VAL A 127 -2.95 7.43 4.33
CA VAL A 127 -2.13 6.73 3.31
C VAL A 127 -1.26 5.63 3.93
N ALA A 128 -0.81 5.81 5.18
CA ALA A 128 -0.04 4.79 5.88
C ALA A 128 -0.91 3.55 6.18
N ALA A 129 -2.17 3.77 6.58
CA ALA A 129 -3.17 2.73 6.78
C ALA A 129 -3.46 1.95 5.49
N LEU A 130 -3.61 2.66 4.36
CA LEU A 130 -3.76 2.00 3.05
C LEU A 130 -2.54 1.17 2.68
N THR A 131 -1.34 1.71 2.89
CA THR A 131 -0.09 0.99 2.61
C THR A 131 0.03 -0.28 3.45
N ALA A 132 -0.27 -0.19 4.75
CA ALA A 132 -0.27 -1.32 5.66
C ALA A 132 -1.31 -2.39 5.28
N ALA A 133 -2.53 -1.96 4.93
CA ALA A 133 -3.60 -2.85 4.50
C ALA A 133 -3.22 -3.60 3.21
N LEU A 134 -2.73 -2.89 2.18
CA LEU A 134 -2.31 -3.50 0.92
C LEU A 134 -1.14 -4.47 1.11
N GLY A 135 -0.15 -4.10 1.92
CA GLY A 135 0.98 -4.99 2.24
C GLY A 135 0.54 -6.29 2.91
N ARG A 136 -0.40 -6.23 3.87
CA ARG A 136 -0.91 -7.43 4.54
C ARG A 136 -1.87 -8.24 3.67
N LEU A 137 -2.68 -7.60 2.82
CA LEU A 137 -3.52 -8.30 1.84
C LEU A 137 -2.68 -9.08 0.83
N ALA A 138 -1.62 -8.46 0.32
CA ALA A 138 -0.67 -9.13 -0.57
C ALA A 138 0.03 -10.31 0.13
N ALA A 139 0.44 -10.15 1.39
CA ALA A 139 1.04 -11.25 2.17
C ALA A 139 0.05 -12.38 2.52
N ALA A 140 -1.25 -12.13 2.41
CA ALA A 140 -2.32 -13.11 2.61
C ALA A 140 -2.84 -13.68 1.27
N ASP A 141 -2.15 -13.44 0.16
CA ASP A 141 -2.52 -13.87 -1.20
C ASP A 141 -3.91 -13.36 -1.65
N VAL A 142 -4.31 -12.17 -1.21
CA VAL A 142 -5.55 -11.52 -1.64
C VAL A 142 -5.27 -10.56 -2.80
N ASP A 143 -5.86 -10.85 -3.96
CA ASP A 143 -5.70 -10.07 -5.20
C ASP A 143 -6.55 -8.79 -5.19
N VAL A 144 -5.94 -7.65 -4.86
CA VAL A 144 -6.65 -6.36 -4.79
C VAL A 144 -6.77 -5.75 -6.20
N ALA A 145 -8.00 -5.62 -6.70
CA ALA A 145 -8.27 -5.09 -8.03
C ALA A 145 -8.29 -3.56 -8.10
N ALA A 146 -8.68 -2.90 -7.02
CA ALA A 146 -8.68 -1.44 -6.89
C ALA A 146 -8.55 -1.07 -5.42
N ALA A 147 -7.89 0.03 -5.12
CA ALA A 147 -7.85 0.56 -3.76
C ALA A 147 -7.66 2.08 -3.76
N GLY A 148 -8.05 2.72 -2.66
CA GLY A 148 -7.89 4.16 -2.50
C GLY A 148 -8.17 4.59 -1.06
N VAL A 149 -7.68 5.77 -0.72
CA VAL A 149 -7.97 6.44 0.55
C VAL A 149 -8.18 7.93 0.26
N THR A 150 -9.21 8.51 0.86
CA THR A 150 -9.52 9.94 0.78
C THR A 150 -10.36 10.35 1.97
N GLY A 151 -10.10 11.54 2.52
CA GLY A 151 -10.79 12.01 3.72
C GLY A 151 -10.65 10.99 4.86
N ASP A 152 -11.79 10.52 5.34
CA ASP A 152 -11.93 9.55 6.43
C ASP A 152 -12.30 8.14 5.92
N ALA A 153 -12.11 7.86 4.62
CA ALA A 153 -12.52 6.61 4.00
C ALA A 153 -11.38 5.94 3.22
N LEU A 154 -11.27 4.62 3.38
CA LEU A 154 -10.37 3.74 2.65
C LEU A 154 -11.17 2.60 2.03
N VAL A 155 -10.86 2.25 0.79
CA VAL A 155 -11.48 1.13 0.08
C VAL A 155 -10.43 0.19 -0.52
N CYS A 156 -10.69 -1.12 -0.43
CA CYS A 156 -9.99 -2.16 -1.18
C CYS A 156 -11.02 -3.08 -1.85
N VAL A 157 -10.95 -3.24 -3.17
CA VAL A 157 -11.84 -4.13 -3.94
C VAL A 157 -11.15 -5.47 -4.15
N VAL A 158 -11.78 -6.54 -3.68
CA VAL A 158 -11.22 -7.90 -3.65
C VAL A 158 -12.19 -8.91 -4.28
N PRO A 159 -11.75 -10.12 -4.67
CA PRO A 159 -12.63 -11.18 -5.13
C PRO A 159 -13.67 -11.51 -4.06
N ARG A 160 -14.90 -11.80 -4.47
CA ARG A 160 -16.00 -12.07 -3.53
C ARG A 160 -15.70 -13.20 -2.53
N ARG A 161 -14.96 -14.22 -2.96
CA ARG A 161 -14.55 -15.35 -2.11
C ARG A 161 -13.61 -14.93 -0.96
N ASP A 162 -12.87 -13.85 -1.13
CA ASP A 162 -11.85 -13.40 -0.19
C ASP A 162 -12.39 -12.36 0.80
N GLY A 163 -13.63 -11.88 0.62
CA GLY A 163 -14.20 -10.76 1.38
C GLY A 163 -14.08 -10.90 2.90
N ALA A 164 -14.48 -12.04 3.46
CA ALA A 164 -14.42 -12.26 4.91
C ALA A 164 -12.98 -12.33 5.45
N SER A 165 -12.04 -12.85 4.67
CA SER A 165 -10.61 -12.87 5.05
C SER A 165 -10.01 -11.48 4.95
N ALA A 166 -10.35 -10.74 3.88
CA ALA A 166 -9.88 -9.39 3.64
C ALA A 166 -10.31 -8.41 4.75
N VAL A 167 -11.55 -8.52 5.27
CA VAL A 167 -11.98 -7.73 6.45
C VAL A 167 -11.03 -7.94 7.62
N ARG A 168 -10.78 -9.19 8.01
CA ARG A 168 -9.92 -9.50 9.18
C ARG A 168 -8.50 -9.00 8.97
N VAL A 169 -7.99 -9.10 7.75
CA VAL A 169 -6.64 -8.60 7.40
C VAL A 169 -6.59 -7.07 7.51
N VAL A 170 -7.60 -6.37 7.00
CA VAL A 170 -7.68 -4.91 7.08
C VAL A 170 -7.86 -4.44 8.52
N GLU A 171 -8.73 -5.06 9.30
CA GLU A 171 -8.90 -4.74 10.73
C GLU A 171 -7.57 -4.90 11.49
N ALA A 172 -6.90 -6.04 11.32
CA ALA A 172 -5.59 -6.26 11.94
C ALA A 172 -4.54 -5.24 11.45
N ALA A 173 -4.57 -4.84 10.18
CA ALA A 173 -3.68 -3.83 9.63
C ALA A 173 -3.86 -2.47 10.33
N LEU A 174 -5.10 -2.08 10.57
CA LEU A 174 -5.45 -0.83 11.24
C LEU A 174 -5.08 -0.81 12.72
N GLU A 175 -4.93 -1.96 13.37
CA GLU A 175 -4.47 -2.04 14.77
C GLU A 175 -2.97 -1.72 14.94
N ALA A 176 -2.16 -1.86 13.88
CA ALA A 176 -0.72 -1.67 13.94
C ALA A 176 -0.19 -1.10 12.62
N VAL A 177 -0.57 0.15 12.33
CA VAL A 177 -0.09 0.93 11.19
C VAL A 177 1.31 1.45 11.50
N PRO A 178 2.32 1.18 10.66
CA PRO A 178 3.66 1.70 10.86
C PRO A 178 3.67 3.24 10.82
N VAL A 179 4.39 3.85 11.76
CA VAL A 179 4.58 5.30 11.81
C VAL A 179 6.06 5.65 11.67
N ASP A 180 6.36 6.74 10.98
CA ASP A 180 7.65 7.40 11.10
C ASP A 180 7.53 8.40 12.27
N GLU A 181 8.53 8.49 13.15
CA GLU A 181 8.54 9.56 14.18
C GLU A 181 8.35 10.91 13.48
N SER A 182 7.35 11.68 13.95
CA SER A 182 7.01 13.02 13.44
C SER A 182 8.02 14.08 13.82
#